data_AF-A0A925WJN8-F1
#
_entry.id   AF-A0A925WJN8-F1
#
_cell.length_a   1.000
_cell.length_b   1.000
_cell.length_c   1.000
_cell.angle_alpha   90.00
_cell.angle_beta   90.00
_cell.angle_gamma   90.00
#
_symmetry.space_group_name_H-M   'P 1'
#
loop_
_entity.id
_entity.type
_entity.pdbx_description
1 polymer ?
#
loop_
_entity_poly.entity_id
_entity_poly.type
_entity_poly.pdbx_seq_one_letter_code
_entity_poly.pdbx_strand_id
1 'polypeptide(L)' 'IMGADPGTSVTNKYGQVWDTPNVFVTGAALFPQNAGLNPTGTVIALAYFAAEALKTTYFRNPREVMG' A
#
# COMPACT_ATOMS: atom_id res chain seq x y z
N ILE A 1 4.70 7.93 -0.11
CA ILE A 1 3.46 8.04 -0.93
C ILE A 1 3.38 6.87 -1.89
N MET A 2 2.18 6.29 -2.04
CA MET A 2 1.93 5.11 -2.88
C MET A 2 1.83 5.48 -4.37
N GLY A 3 2.19 4.56 -5.25
CA GLY A 3 2.06 4.75 -6.70
C GLY A 3 2.22 3.45 -7.49
N ALA A 4 2.24 3.58 -8.82
CA ALA A 4 2.38 2.46 -9.75
C ALA A 4 3.81 2.30 -10.29
N ASP A 5 4.70 3.26 -10.03
CA ASP A 5 6.07 3.29 -10.54
C ASP A 5 7.06 3.59 -9.40
N PRO A 6 8.08 2.75 -9.15
CA PRO A 6 9.12 3.01 -8.14
C PRO A 6 9.91 4.29 -8.38
N GLY A 7 9.99 4.80 -9.61
CA GLY A 7 10.65 6.07 -9.92
C GLY A 7 9.91 7.31 -9.41
N THR A 8 8.63 7.17 -9.05
CA THR A 8 7.77 8.28 -8.58
C THR A 8 7.07 7.99 -7.26
N SER A 9 7.32 6.82 -6.65
CA SER A 9 6.62 6.39 -5.43
C SER A 9 7.50 5.56 -4.51
N VAL A 10 7.17 5.57 -3.22
CA VAL A 10 7.92 4.83 -2.18
C VAL A 10 7.36 3.42 -2.00
N THR A 11 6.05 3.27 -2.21
CA THR A 11 5.36 1.99 -2.10
C THR A 11 4.48 1.76 -3.31
N ASN A 12 4.17 0.50 -3.60
CA ASN A 12 3.11 0.16 -4.53
C ASN A 12 1.71 0.52 -3.96
N LYS A 13 0.66 0.25 -4.73
CA LYS A 13 -0.74 0.49 -4.34
C LYS A 13 -1.22 -0.29 -3.10
N TYR A 14 -0.48 -1.30 -2.67
CA TYR A 14 -0.78 -2.11 -1.48
C TYR A 14 0.01 -1.66 -0.24
N GLY A 15 0.84 -0.61 -0.37
CA GLY A 15 1.69 -0.12 0.72
C GLY A 15 2.99 -0.90 0.90
N GLN A 16 3.32 -1.84 0.01
CA GLN A 16 4.59 -2.58 0.06
C GLN A 16 5.73 -1.70 -0.46
N VAL A 17 6.87 -1.71 0.24
CA VAL A 17 8.08 -1.01 -0.18
C VAL A 17 8.75 -1.74 -1.36
N TRP A 18 9.13 -0.99 -2.39
CA TRP A 18 9.66 -1.55 -3.65
C TRP A 18 10.96 -2.35 -3.49
N ASP A 19 11.90 -1.86 -2.68
CA ASP A 19 13.22 -2.48 -2.48
C ASP A 19 13.26 -3.47 -1.29
N THR A 20 12.22 -3.44 -0.45
CA THR A 20 12.17 -4.18 0.80
C THR A 20 10.82 -4.90 0.89
N PRO A 21 10.63 -6.03 0.18
CA PRO A 21 9.31 -6.62 -0.09
C PRO A 21 8.59 -7.16 1.15
N ASN A 22 9.27 -7.27 2.29
CA ASN A 22 8.68 -7.65 3.56
C ASN A 22 8.28 -6.47 4.45
N VAL A 23 8.43 -5.22 3.97
CA VAL A 23 8.05 -4.01 4.70
C VAL A 23 6.82 -3.36 4.06
N PHE A 24 5.86 -3.01 4.90
CA PHE A 24 4.59 -2.42 4.51
C PHE A 24 4.32 -1.15 5.30
N VAL A 25 3.89 -0.10 4.59
CA VAL A 25 3.44 1.17 5.16
C VAL A 25 1.92 1.21 5.05
N THR A 26 1.23 1.70 6.08
CA THR A 26 -0.24 1.79 6.11
C THR A 26 -0.68 3.16 6.61
N GLY A 27 -1.99 3.43 6.53
CA GLY A 27 -2.57 4.66 7.02
C GLY A 27 -2.51 5.82 6.02
N ALA A 28 -2.74 7.03 6.53
CA ALA A 28 -2.82 8.25 5.71
C ALA A 28 -1.49 8.60 5.00
N ALA A 29 -0.36 8.07 5.44
CA ALA A 29 0.96 8.26 4.83
C ALA A 29 1.06 7.74 3.38
N LEU A 30 0.12 6.88 2.96
CA LEU A 30 0.03 6.38 1.60
C LEU A 30 -0.57 7.40 0.64
N PHE A 31 -1.44 8.32 1.10
CA PHE A 31 -2.15 9.21 0.21
C PHE A 31 -1.22 10.25 -0.43
N PRO A 32 -1.21 10.37 -1.77
CA PRO A 32 -0.41 11.37 -2.48
C PRO A 32 -0.81 12.81 -2.15
N GLN A 33 -2.06 13.01 -1.72
CA GLN A 33 -2.68 14.31 -1.51
C GLN A 33 -3.64 14.24 -0.31
N ASN A 34 -3.77 15.35 0.41
CA ASN A 34 -4.80 15.49 1.44
C ASN A 34 -6.15 15.79 0.77
N ALA A 35 -7.17 14.97 1.05
CA ALA A 35 -8.49 15.06 0.42
C ALA A 35 -9.36 16.23 0.94
N GLY A 36 -8.90 17.03 1.90
CA GLY A 36 -9.62 18.18 2.46
C GLY A 36 -10.78 17.82 3.41
N LEU A 37 -11.32 16.61 3.32
CA LEU A 37 -12.24 16.00 4.29
C LEU A 37 -11.51 14.98 5.17
N ASN A 38 -12.04 14.67 6.35
CA ASN A 38 -11.51 13.63 7.23
C ASN A 38 -11.45 12.27 6.50
N PRO A 39 -10.24 11.71 6.25
CA PRO A 39 -10.08 10.55 5.38
C PRO A 39 -10.28 9.21 6.10
N THR A 40 -10.78 9.19 7.35
CA THR A 40 -10.81 7.98 8.20
C THR A 40 -11.46 6.78 7.52
N GLY A 41 -12.60 6.97 6.85
CA GLY A 41 -13.26 5.89 6.10
C GLY A 41 -12.39 5.36 4.96
N THR A 42 -11.76 6.24 4.19
CA THR A 42 -10.85 5.87 3.09
C THR A 42 -9.58 5.19 3.60
N VAL A 43 -9.04 5.61 4.75
CA VAL A 43 -7.90 4.96 5.41
C VAL A 43 -8.24 3.52 5.79
N ILE A 44 -9.43 3.30 6.38
CA ILE A 44 -9.89 1.96 6.74
C ILE A 44 -10.08 1.09 5.50
N ALA A 45 -10.68 1.62 4.43
CA ALA A 45 -10.85 0.90 3.17
C ALA A 45 -9.49 0.51 2.56
N LEU A 46 -8.50 1.42 2.58
CA LEU A 46 -7.15 1.16 2.10
C LEU A 46 -6.43 0.09 2.94
N ALA A 47 -6.61 0.11 4.27
CA ALA A 47 -6.05 -0.91 5.15
C ALA A 47 -6.64 -2.31 4.85
N TYR A 48 -7.95 -2.40 4.59
CA TYR A 48 -8.59 -3.64 4.20
C TYR A 48 -8.07 -4.16 2.86
N PHE A 49 -7.95 -3.28 1.86
CA PHE A 49 -7.40 -3.62 0.55
C PHE A 49 -5.96 -4.16 0.63
N ALA A 50 -5.09 -3.52 1.43
CA ALA A 50 -3.73 -4.00 1.66
C ALA A 50 -3.70 -5.35 2.39
N ALA A 51 -4.55 -5.53 3.41
CA ALA A 51 -4.65 -6.77 4.17
C ALA A 51 -5.12 -7.96 3.30
N GLU A 52 -6.04 -7.71 2.36
CA GLU A 52 -6.49 -8.72 1.40
C GLU A 52 -5.35 -9.20 0.50
N ALA A 53 -4.54 -8.28 -0.04
CA ALA A 53 -3.37 -8.62 -0.86
C ALA A 53 -2.30 -9.39 -0.07
N LEU A 54 -2.07 -9.01 1.20
CA LEU A 54 -1.19 -9.75 2.09
C LEU A 54 -1.66 -11.20 2.28
N LYS A 55 -2.94 -11.38 2.57
CA LYS A 55 -3.55 -12.69 2.83
C LYS A 55 -3.55 -13.60 1.61
N THR A 56 -3.92 -13.06 0.46
CA THR A 56 -4.19 -13.85 -0.75
C THR A 56 -2.96 -14.08 -1.61
N THR A 57 -1.99 -13.16 -1.55
CA THR A 57 -0.81 -13.19 -2.43
C THR A 57 0.49 -13.27 -1.61
N TYR A 58 0.78 -12.30 -0.75
CA TYR A 58 2.09 -12.23 -0.07
C TYR A 58 2.42 -13.49 0.75
N PHE A 59 1.50 -13.98 1.57
CA PHE A 59 1.76 -15.18 2.39
C PHE A 59 1.89 -16.46 1.56
N ARG A 60 1.41 -16.47 0.32
CA ARG A 60 1.61 -17.59 -0.61
C ARG A 60 2.94 -17.46 -1.34
N ASN A 61 3.34 -16.23 -1.68
CA ASN A 61 4.57 -15.90 -2.37
C ASN A 61 5.08 -14.51 -1.92
N PRO A 62 6.04 -14.45 -0.98
CA PRO A 62 6.48 -13.20 -0.34
C PRO A 62 7.13 -12.16 -1.26
N ARG A 63 7.28 -12.43 -2.57
CA ARG A 63 7.80 -11.49 -3.56
C ARG A 63 6.75 -10.93 -4.52
N GLU A 64 5.52 -11.44 -4.53
CA GLU A 64 4.59 -11.30 -5.66
C GLU A 64 3.60 -10.13 -5.55
N VAL A 65 3.55 -9.41 -4.43
CA VAL A 65 2.70 -8.21 -4.34
C VAL A 65 3.25 -7.05 -5.20
N MET A 66 4.40 -7.27 -5.84
CA MET A 66 4.98 -6.45 -6.90
C MET A 66 4.20 -6.69 -8.21
N GLY A 67 3.12 -5.92 -8.39
CA GLY A 67 2.38 -5.85 -9.65
C GLY A 67 3.16 -5.19 -10.77
#